data_AF-H8ZBW4-F1
#
_entry.id   AF-H8ZBW4-F1
#
_cell.length_a   1.000
_cell.length_b   1.000
_cell.length_c   1.000
_cell.angle_alpha   90.00
_cell.angle_beta   90.00
_cell.angle_gamma   90.00
#
_symmetry.space_group_name_H-M   'P 1'
#
loop_
_entity.id
_entity.type
_entity.pdbx_description
1 polymer ?
#
loop_
_entity_poly.entity_id
_entity_poly.type
_entity_poly.pdbx_seq_one_letter_code
_entity_poly.pdbx_strand_id
1 'polypeptide(L)'
;MGIIGCMECGSVHRNTQQYAHHIKLTKHEKVDQMMWYVARIGKNEGVFVQAAIQEIGWIPFYTVQENETETVLHICTAETENISLLLDRREICEERTFDYFDAELSIYTVHLQFRAHCRTKRK
;
A
#
# COMPACT_ATOMS: atom_id res chain seq x y z
N MET A 1 9.26 22.03 14.45
CA MET A 1 8.81 22.39 13.09
C MET A 1 9.14 21.21 12.18
N GLY A 2 8.13 20.53 11.65
CA GLY A 2 8.31 19.34 10.80
C GLY A 2 8.66 19.73 9.37
N ILE A 3 9.61 19.01 8.78
CA ILE A 3 9.96 19.10 7.37
C ILE A 3 8.88 18.36 6.56
N ILE A 4 8.41 18.93 5.45
CA ILE A 4 7.35 18.38 4.61
C ILE A 4 7.94 17.99 3.24
N GLY A 5 7.85 16.72 2.86
CA GLY A 5 8.30 16.22 1.55
C GLY A 5 7.16 16.13 0.53
N CYS A 6 7.41 16.52 -0.72
CA CYS A 6 6.54 16.21 -1.85
C CYS A 6 6.86 14.81 -2.37
N MET A 7 5.88 13.90 -2.39
CA MET A 7 6.12 12.51 -2.80
C MET A 7 6.24 12.33 -4.32
N GLU A 8 5.68 13.24 -5.13
CA GLU A 8 5.74 13.14 -6.59
C GLU A 8 7.12 13.47 -7.16
N CYS A 9 7.78 14.50 -6.61
CA CYS A 9 9.06 14.98 -7.13
C CYS A 9 10.21 14.93 -6.12
N GLY A 10 9.95 14.47 -4.89
CA GLY A 10 10.95 14.33 -3.83
C GLY A 10 11.44 15.65 -3.23
N SER A 11 10.81 16.78 -3.54
CA SER A 11 11.21 18.08 -2.99
C SER A 11 10.90 18.20 -1.50
N VAL A 12 11.73 18.94 -0.77
CA VAL A 12 11.65 19.06 0.69
C VAL A 12 11.41 20.51 1.09
N HIS A 13 10.40 20.74 1.92
CA HIS A 13 9.90 22.06 2.29
C HIS A 13 9.95 22.26 3.80
N ARG A 14 10.34 23.45 4.23
CA ARG A 14 10.59 23.72 5.66
C ARG A 14 9.32 24.04 6.44
N ASN A 15 8.23 24.38 5.74
CA ASN A 15 6.94 24.71 6.33
C ASN A 15 5.80 24.54 5.32
N THR A 16 4.56 24.57 5.84
CA THR A 16 3.33 24.36 5.07
C THR A 16 3.10 25.44 4.00
N GLN A 17 3.53 26.67 4.22
CA GLN A 17 3.40 27.75 3.23
C GLN A 17 4.27 27.49 2.00
N GLN A 18 5.51 27.05 2.19
CA GLN A 18 6.42 26.68 1.09
C GLN A 18 5.89 25.49 0.30
N TYR A 19 5.34 24.49 0.98
CA TYR A 19 4.72 23.34 0.32
C TYR A 19 3.48 23.73 -0.49
N ALA A 20 2.60 24.57 0.07
CA ALA A 20 1.41 25.06 -0.64
C ALA A 20 1.77 25.91 -1.87
N HIS A 21 2.84 26.70 -1.80
CA HIS A 21 3.34 27.45 -2.95
C HIS A 21 3.89 26.52 -4.03
N HIS A 22 4.64 25.48 -3.63
CA HIS A 22 5.14 24.45 -4.52
C HIS A 22 4.02 23.74 -5.31
N ILE A 23 3.01 23.20 -4.61
CA ILE A 23 1.87 22.50 -5.24
C ILE A 23 1.12 23.39 -6.25
N LYS A 24 0.98 24.69 -5.97
CA LYS A 24 0.35 25.64 -6.90
C LYS A 24 1.16 25.85 -8.18
N LEU A 25 2.49 25.80 -8.10
CA LEU A 25 3.37 26.09 -9.23
C LEU A 25 3.66 24.87 -10.10
N THR A 26 3.79 23.69 -9.50
CA THR A 26 4.25 22.51 -10.23
C THR A 26 3.17 21.82 -11.06
N LYS A 27 1.89 22.26 -10.98
CA LYS A 27 0.74 21.59 -11.61
C LYS A 27 0.76 20.07 -11.39
N HIS A 28 1.29 19.63 -10.25
CA HIS A 28 1.04 18.28 -9.78
C HIS A 28 -0.48 18.13 -9.79
N GLU A 29 -0.99 17.12 -10.49
CA GLU A 29 -2.40 16.81 -10.36
C GLU A 29 -2.64 16.65 -8.87
N LYS A 30 -3.65 17.33 -8.33
CA LYS A 30 -4.16 16.91 -7.03
C LYS A 30 -4.51 15.45 -7.27
N VAL A 31 -3.68 14.55 -6.77
CA VAL A 31 -4.06 13.15 -6.68
C VAL A 31 -5.26 13.21 -5.76
N ASP A 32 -6.46 13.14 -6.34
CA ASP A 32 -7.70 12.98 -5.61
C ASP A 32 -7.41 11.95 -4.54
N GLN A 33 -7.62 12.36 -3.28
CA GLN A 33 -7.18 11.69 -2.06
C GLN A 33 -6.81 10.24 -2.33
N MET A 34 -5.51 9.91 -2.36
CA MET A 34 -5.08 8.53 -2.63
C MET A 34 -5.84 7.60 -1.69
N MET A 35 -6.85 6.92 -2.24
CA MET A 35 -7.74 6.03 -1.51
C MET A 35 -6.97 4.80 -1.03
N TRP A 36 -5.77 4.59 -1.56
CA TRP A 36 -4.89 3.51 -1.16
C TRP A 36 -3.43 3.82 -1.49
N TYR A 37 -2.54 3.15 -0.78
CA TYR A 37 -1.08 3.25 -0.84
C TYR A 37 -0.48 1.86 -0.90
N VAL A 38 0.54 1.66 -1.74
CA VAL A 38 1.28 0.39 -1.83
C VAL A 38 2.77 0.66 -1.76
N ALA A 39 3.48 -0.13 -0.94
CA ALA A 39 4.93 -0.14 -0.86
C ALA A 39 5.47 -1.57 -0.91
N ARG A 40 6.68 -1.72 -1.47
CA ARG A 40 7.43 -2.96 -1.38
C ARG A 40 8.16 -3.03 -0.04
N ILE A 41 8.21 -4.23 0.53
CA ILE A 41 8.98 -4.53 1.73
C ILE A 41 10.35 -5.09 1.31
N GLY A 42 11.43 -4.49 1.81
CA GLY A 42 12.80 -4.94 1.55
C GLY A 42 13.13 -5.04 0.05
N LYS A 43 13.85 -6.08 -0.36
CA LYS A 43 14.18 -6.36 -1.77
C LYS A 43 13.10 -7.19 -2.45
N ASN A 44 11.85 -6.72 -2.41
CA ASN A 44 10.66 -7.46 -2.86
C ASN A 44 10.39 -8.71 -2.00
N GLU A 45 10.56 -8.57 -0.70
CA GLU A 45 10.31 -9.63 0.29
C GLU A 45 8.85 -9.68 0.71
N GLY A 46 8.07 -8.66 0.35
CA GLY A 46 6.65 -8.56 0.63
C GLY A 46 6.07 -7.29 0.04
N VAL A 47 4.78 -7.08 0.27
CA VAL A 47 4.06 -5.86 -0.05
C VAL A 47 3.30 -5.36 1.16
N PHE A 48 3.29 -4.04 1.33
CA PHE A 48 2.51 -3.32 2.33
C PHE A 48 1.48 -2.46 1.62
N VAL A 49 0.22 -2.59 1.99
CA VAL A 49 -0.91 -1.86 1.41
C VAL A 49 -1.66 -1.15 2.52
N GLN A 50 -2.07 0.09 2.29
CA GLN A 50 -3.04 0.79 3.12
C GLN A 50 -4.17 1.30 2.24
N ALA A 51 -5.41 1.19 2.70
CA ALA A 51 -6.59 1.67 1.99
C ALA A 51 -7.48 2.45 2.96
N ALA A 52 -7.96 3.61 2.51
CA ALA A 52 -9.01 4.35 3.21
C ALA A 52 -10.35 3.66 2.93
N ILE A 53 -11.09 3.36 3.99
CA ILE A 53 -12.39 2.70 3.96
C ILE A 53 -13.45 3.77 4.21
N GLN A 54 -14.38 3.92 3.28
CA GLN A 54 -15.43 4.94 3.38
C GLN A 54 -16.74 4.36 3.92
N GLU A 55 -16.84 3.03 3.93
CA GLU A 55 -18.04 2.30 4.30
C GLU A 55 -18.18 2.18 5.82
N ILE A 56 -19.25 2.76 6.36
CA ILE A 56 -19.54 2.72 7.80
C ILE A 56 -20.15 1.37 8.15
N GLY A 57 -19.62 0.72 9.18
CA GLY A 57 -20.18 -0.52 9.74
C GLY A 57 -19.74 -1.81 9.04
N TRP A 58 -18.80 -1.73 8.10
CA TRP A 58 -18.18 -2.89 7.46
C TRP A 58 -16.74 -3.08 7.94
N ILE A 59 -16.34 -4.33 8.13
CA ILE A 59 -14.96 -4.68 8.44
C ILE A 59 -14.30 -5.15 7.12
N PRO A 60 -13.36 -4.38 6.57
CA PRO A 60 -12.63 -4.79 5.37
C PRO A 60 -11.83 -6.06 5.63
N PHE A 61 -11.61 -6.84 4.59
CA PHE A 61 -10.74 -8.02 4.64
C PHE A 61 -9.95 -8.15 3.34
N TYR A 62 -8.90 -8.97 3.34
CA TYR A 62 -8.17 -9.27 2.11
C TYR A 62 -8.38 -10.72 1.67
N THR A 63 -8.24 -10.96 0.37
CA THR A 63 -8.15 -12.31 -0.19
C THR A 63 -6.97 -12.39 -1.15
N VAL A 64 -6.43 -13.58 -1.31
CA VAL A 64 -5.35 -13.85 -2.25
C VAL A 64 -5.82 -14.89 -3.26
N GLN A 65 -5.70 -14.57 -4.53
CA GLN A 65 -5.92 -15.49 -5.62
C GLN A 65 -4.59 -15.80 -6.30
N GLU A 66 -4.20 -17.07 -6.32
CA GLU A 66 -3.00 -17.52 -7.01
C GLU A 66 -3.37 -18.19 -8.33
N ASN A 67 -2.65 -17.86 -9.40
CA ASN A 67 -2.71 -18.57 -10.66
C ASN A 67 -1.29 -19.10 -11.02
N GLU A 68 -1.12 -19.65 -12.22
CA GLU A 68 0.15 -20.27 -12.59
C GLU A 68 1.34 -19.29 -12.62
N THR A 69 1.06 -18.01 -12.89
CA THR A 69 2.06 -16.98 -13.19
C THR A 69 2.10 -15.83 -12.18
N GLU A 70 1.00 -15.59 -11.46
CA GLU A 70 0.75 -14.39 -10.68
C GLU A 70 0.01 -14.71 -9.37
N THR A 71 0.18 -13.81 -8.42
CA THR A 71 -0.59 -13.74 -7.18
C THR A 71 -1.37 -12.42 -7.20
N VAL A 72 -2.67 -12.47 -7.02
CA VAL A 72 -3.54 -11.29 -6.95
C VAL A 72 -3.98 -11.08 -5.52
N LEU A 73 -3.62 -9.93 -4.93
CA LEU A 73 -4.11 -9.50 -3.63
C LEU A 73 -5.33 -8.62 -3.82
N HIS A 74 -6.48 -9.04 -3.31
CA HIS A 74 -7.69 -8.23 -3.28
C HIS A 74 -7.92 -7.69 -1.87
N ILE A 75 -8.17 -6.39 -1.77
CA ILE A 75 -8.76 -5.77 -0.58
C ILE A 75 -10.25 -5.60 -0.86
N CYS A 76 -11.07 -6.30 -0.08
CA CYS A 76 -12.50 -6.34 -0.23
C CYS A 76 -13.17 -5.33 0.70
N THR A 77 -13.96 -4.45 0.10
CA THR A 77 -14.81 -3.46 0.77
C THR A 77 -16.29 -3.83 0.58
N ALA A 78 -17.21 -3.16 1.26
CA ALA A 78 -18.62 -3.57 1.30
C ALA A 78 -19.35 -3.32 -0.03
N GLU A 79 -19.14 -2.14 -0.61
CA GLU A 79 -19.95 -1.61 -1.72
C GLU A 79 -19.10 -1.01 -2.86
N THR A 80 -17.80 -0.83 -2.65
CA THR A 80 -16.87 -0.32 -3.68
C THR A 80 -16.16 -1.44 -4.45
N GLU A 81 -15.60 -1.09 -5.61
CA GLU A 81 -14.73 -1.99 -6.36
C GLU A 81 -13.55 -2.42 -5.50
N ASN A 82 -13.32 -3.73 -5.43
CA ASN A 82 -12.18 -4.30 -4.71
C ASN A 82 -10.86 -3.72 -5.25
N ILE A 83 -9.99 -3.26 -4.35
CA ILE A 83 -8.63 -2.89 -4.75
C ILE A 83 -7.87 -4.17 -5.05
N SER A 84 -7.41 -4.34 -6.28
CA SER A 84 -6.74 -5.55 -6.75
C SER A 84 -5.30 -5.24 -7.15
N LEU A 85 -4.34 -5.92 -6.53
CA LEU A 85 -2.92 -5.74 -6.78
C LEU A 85 -2.32 -7.01 -7.37
N LEU A 86 -1.75 -6.89 -8.57
CA LEU A 86 -1.02 -7.95 -9.25
C LEU A 86 0.41 -8.05 -8.70
N LEU A 87 0.81 -9.25 -8.31
CA LEU A 87 2.09 -9.57 -7.71
C LEU A 87 2.73 -10.75 -8.46
N ASP A 88 4.07 -10.77 -8.51
CA ASP A 88 4.80 -11.96 -8.98
C ASP A 88 4.42 -13.16 -8.11
N ARG A 89 4.20 -14.33 -8.73
CA ARG A 89 3.89 -15.55 -7.98
C ARG A 89 5.00 -15.88 -6.99
N ARG A 90 4.66 -15.86 -5.70
CA ARG A 90 5.58 -16.16 -4.60
C ARG A 90 4.82 -16.83 -3.46
N GLU A 91 5.49 -17.77 -2.79
CA GLU A 91 4.94 -18.42 -1.62
C GLU A 91 4.79 -17.40 -0.47
N ILE A 92 3.59 -17.32 0.09
CA ILE A 92 3.28 -16.39 1.18
C ILE A 92 3.74 -16.97 2.52
N CYS A 93 4.35 -16.13 3.34
CA CYS A 93 4.69 -16.43 4.72
C CYS A 93 3.52 -15.98 5.61
N GLU A 94 2.57 -16.87 5.86
CA GLU A 94 1.38 -16.56 6.68
C GLU A 94 1.75 -16.09 8.10
N GLU A 95 2.77 -16.68 8.72
CA GLU A 95 3.26 -16.31 10.06
C GLU A 95 3.78 -14.86 10.18
N ARG A 96 4.10 -14.24 9.04
CA ARG A 96 4.64 -12.88 8.96
C ARG A 96 3.72 -11.94 8.17
N THR A 97 2.60 -12.46 7.69
CA THR A 97 1.55 -11.70 7.04
C THR A 97 0.56 -11.26 8.11
N PHE A 98 0.10 -10.01 8.03
CA PHE A 98 -0.95 -9.51 8.92
C PHE A 98 -1.80 -8.46 8.22
N ASP A 99 -3.00 -8.28 8.74
CA ASP A 99 -3.88 -7.18 8.42
C ASP A 99 -4.34 -6.46 9.69
N TYR A 100 -4.73 -5.20 9.54
CA TYR A 100 -5.18 -4.37 10.64
C TYR A 100 -6.14 -3.30 10.14
N PHE A 101 -7.26 -3.12 10.82
CA PHE A 101 -8.21 -2.04 10.56
C PHE A 101 -8.24 -1.04 11.72
N ASP A 102 -7.85 0.20 11.42
CA ASP A 102 -8.04 1.35 12.30
C ASP A 102 -9.42 1.97 12.03
N ALA A 103 -10.37 1.74 12.92
CA ALA A 103 -11.73 2.25 12.78
C ALA A 103 -11.87 3.76 13.08
N GLU A 104 -10.90 4.38 13.77
CA GLU A 104 -10.92 5.82 14.04
C GLU A 104 -10.49 6.61 12.81
N LEU A 105 -9.44 6.13 12.14
CA LEU A 105 -8.93 6.71 10.89
C LEU A 105 -9.63 6.16 9.65
N SER A 106 -10.41 5.10 9.80
CA SER A 106 -10.97 4.27 8.73
C SER A 106 -9.89 3.83 7.73
N ILE A 107 -8.77 3.31 8.24
CA ILE A 107 -7.65 2.83 7.41
C ILE A 107 -7.48 1.34 7.59
N TYR A 108 -7.54 0.59 6.49
CA TYR A 108 -7.20 -0.82 6.45
C TYR A 108 -5.78 -1.02 5.94
N THR A 109 -5.00 -1.81 6.66
CA THR A 109 -3.60 -2.09 6.38
C THR A 109 -3.43 -3.58 6.14
N VAL A 110 -2.71 -3.96 5.07
CA VAL A 110 -2.34 -5.34 4.77
C VAL A 110 -0.83 -5.39 4.55
N HIS A 111 -0.16 -6.24 5.31
CA HIS A 111 1.26 -6.55 5.17
C HIS A 111 1.39 -8.00 4.73
N LEU A 112 1.71 -8.23 3.46
CA LEU A 112 1.86 -9.56 2.87
C LEU A 112 3.35 -9.86 2.70
N GLN A 113 3.85 -10.84 3.46
CA GLN A 113 5.25 -11.25 3.43
C GLN A 113 5.41 -12.48 2.53
N PHE A 114 6.39 -12.47 1.63
CA PHE A 114 6.80 -13.63 0.85
C PHE A 114 7.88 -14.43 1.58
N ARG A 115 7.87 -15.75 1.42
CA ARG A 115 8.99 -16.60 1.85
C ARG A 115 10.22 -16.30 1.02
N ALA A 116 11.37 -16.21 1.69
CA ALA A 116 12.64 -16.12 0.98
C ALA A 116 12.81 -17.40 0.15
N HIS A 117 12.87 -17.27 -1.18
CA HIS A 117 13.38 -18.36 -2.00
C HIS A 117 14.78 -18.68 -1.49
N CYS A 118 14.95 -19.85 -0.89
CA CYS A 118 16.25 -20.40 -0.57
C CYS A 118 17.08 -20.37 -1.85
N ARG A 119 17.97 -19.39 -1.97
CA ARG A 119 19.06 -19.44 -2.93
C ARG A 119 19.86 -20.67 -2.52
N THR A 120 19.63 -21.78 -3.19
CA THR A 120 20.56 -22.91 -3.18
C THR A 120 21.91 -22.31 -3.52
N LYS A 121 22.79 -22.24 -2.51
CA LYS A 121 24.19 -21.90 -2.72
C LYS A 121 24.72 -22.98 -3.66
N ARG A 122 24.88 -22.65 -4.95
CA ARG A 122 25.68 -23.46 -5.86
C ARG A 122 27.09 -23.49 -5.25
N LYS A 123 27.49 -24.67 -4.78
CA LYS A 123 28.90 -25.02 -4.58
C LYS A 123 29.55 -25.20 -5.93
#